data_AF-A0A7S0Q5V0-F1
#
_entry.id   AF-A0A7S0Q5V0-F1
#
_cell.length_a   1.000
_cell.length_b   1.000
_cell.length_c   1.000
_cell.angle_alpha   90.00
_cell.angle_beta   90.00
_cell.angle_gamma   90.00
#
_symmetry.space_group_name_H-M   'P 1'
#
loop_
_entity.id
_entity.type
_entity.pdbx_description
1 polymer ?
#
loop_
_entity_poly.entity_id
_entity_poly.type
_entity_poly.pdbx_seq_one_letter_code
_entity_poly.pdbx_strand_id
1 'polypeptide(L)'
;LSSCGMLQIGASIFYRPKERAMHADNARVNFHKPGGDHMTLLNVWTQWQEANFSTQWCYENFIQVRSMRKARDIREQIENLMERVELELTSNPQGDDGICKSITAGFFYHTAKLQKTLDYRTVKHPQTVHIHPSSSLHGSQPRWVVYHELVFTSKEFMRQIIEIKPEWLVDIAPHYYKKKDIED
;
A
#
# COMPACT_ATOMS: atom_id res chain seq x y z
N LEU A 1 4.86 4.67 10.20
CA LEU A 1 5.84 3.62 10.57
C LEU A 1 5.42 2.21 10.20
N SER A 2 4.31 1.68 10.73
CA SER A 2 3.91 0.29 10.48
C SER A 2 3.75 -0.04 8.99
N SER A 3 3.15 0.87 8.21
CA SER A 3 3.07 0.69 6.74
C SER A 3 4.46 0.55 6.10
N CYS A 4 5.46 1.34 6.49
CA CYS A 4 6.83 1.23 5.98
C CYS A 4 7.46 -0.14 6.31
N GLY A 5 7.33 -0.60 7.56
CA GLY A 5 7.83 -1.91 7.97
C GLY A 5 7.19 -3.06 7.19
N MET A 6 5.88 -2.97 6.93
CA MET A 6 5.13 -3.96 6.15
C MET A 6 5.50 -3.96 4.66
N LEU A 7 5.74 -2.80 4.06
CA LEU A 7 6.14 -2.68 2.64
C LEU A 7 7.54 -3.20 2.38
N GLN A 8 8.46 -3.00 3.33
CA GLN A 8 9.86 -3.40 3.16
C GLN A 8 10.06 -4.92 3.23
N ILE A 9 8.98 -5.66 3.48
CA ILE A 9 8.92 -7.10 3.25
C ILE A 9 8.74 -7.33 1.76
N GLY A 10 9.85 -7.55 1.04
CA GLY A 10 9.83 -7.88 -0.39
C GLY A 10 9.16 -9.22 -0.76
N ALA A 11 8.61 -9.95 0.22
CA ALA A 11 7.82 -11.16 0.03
C ALA A 11 6.35 -10.90 0.43
N SER A 12 5.41 -11.50 -0.29
CA SER A 12 3.98 -11.42 0.06
C SER A 12 3.76 -11.83 1.52
N ILE A 13 3.12 -10.96 2.31
CA ILE A 13 2.71 -11.30 3.69
C ILE A 13 1.63 -12.38 3.72
N PHE A 14 0.81 -12.46 2.66
CA PHE A 14 -0.26 -13.42 2.52
C PHE A 14 0.29 -14.75 2.03
N TYR A 15 -0.14 -15.82 2.67
CA TYR A 15 0.18 -17.20 2.36
C TYR A 15 -1.03 -17.88 1.71
N ARG A 16 -0.86 -18.49 0.53
CA ARG A 16 -1.96 -19.11 -0.21
C ARG A 16 -1.64 -20.57 -0.58
N PRO A 17 -1.83 -21.53 0.35
CA PRO A 17 -1.68 -22.95 0.03
C PRO A 17 -2.69 -23.39 -1.02
N LYS A 18 -2.27 -24.22 -1.98
CA LYS A 18 -3.15 -24.70 -3.07
C LYS A 18 -4.42 -25.39 -2.55
N GLU A 19 -4.28 -26.24 -1.54
CA GLU A 19 -5.39 -27.01 -0.94
C GLU A 19 -6.39 -26.15 -0.15
N ARG A 20 -5.95 -24.97 0.33
CA ARG A 20 -6.77 -24.07 1.15
C ARG A 20 -6.93 -22.70 0.51
N ALA A 21 -6.80 -22.63 -0.81
CA ALA A 21 -6.79 -21.37 -1.57
C ALA A 21 -8.03 -20.51 -1.29
N MET A 22 -9.23 -21.12 -1.32
CA MET A 22 -10.49 -20.42 -1.01
C MET A 22 -10.52 -19.83 0.40
N HIS A 23 -10.04 -20.57 1.40
CA HIS A 23 -10.01 -20.10 2.79
C HIS A 23 -9.02 -18.93 2.95
N ALA A 24 -7.86 -19.03 2.31
CA ALA A 24 -6.86 -17.97 2.30
C ALA A 24 -7.37 -16.69 1.60
N ASP A 25 -8.06 -16.84 0.47
CA ASP A 25 -8.64 -15.72 -0.27
C ASP A 25 -9.74 -15.04 0.56
N ASN A 26 -10.62 -15.81 1.21
CA ASN A 26 -11.65 -15.28 2.11
C ASN A 26 -11.04 -14.55 3.31
N ALA A 27 -10.03 -15.12 3.96
CA ALA A 27 -9.33 -14.47 5.07
C ALA A 27 -8.68 -13.15 4.61
N ARG A 28 -8.09 -13.12 3.41
CA ARG A 28 -7.49 -11.91 2.84
C ARG A 28 -8.51 -10.80 2.63
N VAL A 29 -9.70 -11.12 2.12
CA VAL A 29 -10.76 -10.13 1.87
C VAL A 29 -11.18 -9.41 3.15
N ASN A 30 -11.16 -10.09 4.31
CA ASN A 30 -11.49 -9.48 5.60
C ASN A 30 -10.51 -8.36 6.01
N PHE A 31 -9.30 -8.33 5.43
CA PHE A 31 -8.34 -7.26 5.68
C PHE A 31 -8.51 -6.06 4.76
N HIS A 32 -9.26 -6.19 3.67
CA HIS A 32 -9.41 -5.12 2.69
C HIS A 32 -10.02 -3.89 3.35
N LYS A 33 -9.32 -2.77 3.25
CA LYS A 33 -9.85 -1.46 3.62
C LYS A 33 -10.00 -0.58 2.38
N PRO A 34 -10.99 0.32 2.37
CA PRO A 34 -11.03 1.43 1.42
C PRO A 34 -9.69 2.18 1.41
N GLY A 35 -9.33 2.76 0.26
CA GLY A 35 -8.05 3.47 0.09
C GLY A 35 -6.90 2.59 -0.43
N GLY A 36 -7.00 1.26 -0.33
CA GLY A 36 -6.16 0.34 -1.11
C GLY A 36 -5.25 -0.59 -0.30
N ASP A 37 -4.17 -1.04 -0.93
CA ASP A 37 -3.29 -2.09 -0.41
C ASP A 37 -2.53 -1.62 0.83
N HIS A 38 -2.05 -0.37 0.87
CA HIS A 38 -1.34 0.14 2.06
C HIS A 38 -2.25 0.18 3.29
N MET A 39 -3.53 0.53 3.12
CA MET A 39 -4.52 0.50 4.21
C MET A 39 -4.83 -0.94 4.64
N THR A 40 -4.84 -1.86 3.67
CA THR A 40 -4.99 -3.30 3.93
C THR A 40 -3.81 -3.84 4.75
N LEU A 41 -2.57 -3.49 4.40
CA LEU A 41 -1.37 -3.86 5.16
C LEU A 41 -1.40 -3.29 6.59
N LEU A 42 -1.84 -2.03 6.73
CA LEU A 42 -1.98 -1.41 8.04
C LEU A 42 -3.06 -2.11 8.88
N ASN A 43 -4.18 -2.50 8.26
CA ASN A 43 -5.24 -3.26 8.94
C ASN A 43 -4.73 -4.62 9.44
N VAL A 44 -3.95 -5.33 8.63
CA VAL A 44 -3.27 -6.58 9.05
C VAL A 44 -2.37 -6.33 10.26
N TRP A 45 -1.54 -5.28 10.22
CA TRP A 45 -0.66 -4.94 11.33
C TRP A 45 -1.46 -4.64 12.61
N THR A 46 -2.49 -3.81 12.52
CA THR A 46 -3.31 -3.42 13.68
C THR A 46 -3.99 -4.63 14.31
N GLN A 47 -4.63 -5.50 13.53
CA GLN A 47 -5.26 -6.71 14.07
C GLN A 47 -4.24 -7.68 14.67
N TRP A 48 -3.05 -7.81 14.06
CA TRP A 48 -1.99 -8.65 14.63
C TRP A 48 -1.47 -8.09 15.96
N GLN A 49 -1.35 -6.76 16.07
CA GLN A 49 -0.97 -6.08 17.29
C GLN A 49 -2.04 -6.26 18.39
N GLU A 50 -3.33 -6.13 18.06
CA GLU A 50 -4.45 -6.39 18.98
C GLU A 50 -4.49 -7.85 19.44
N ALA A 51 -4.10 -8.79 18.57
CA ALA A 51 -3.90 -10.19 18.89
C ALA A 51 -2.59 -10.47 19.65
N ASN A 52 -1.95 -9.46 20.24
CA ASN A 52 -0.70 -9.54 21.00
C ASN A 52 0.44 -10.21 20.22
N PHE A 53 0.54 -9.91 18.92
CA PHE A 53 1.55 -10.47 18.02
C PHE A 53 1.51 -12.02 17.95
N SER A 54 0.32 -12.61 18.12
CA SER A 54 0.11 -14.06 18.16
C SER A 54 0.57 -14.76 16.89
N THR A 55 1.35 -15.83 17.07
CA THR A 55 1.76 -16.72 15.98
C THR A 55 0.56 -17.54 15.49
N GLN A 56 -0.32 -17.96 16.40
CA GLN A 56 -1.53 -18.71 16.08
C GLN A 56 -2.47 -17.88 15.21
N TRP A 57 -2.65 -16.60 15.54
CA TRP A 57 -3.46 -15.67 14.74
C TRP A 57 -2.96 -15.56 13.30
N CYS A 58 -1.64 -15.52 13.09
CA CYS A 58 -1.08 -15.51 11.73
C CYS A 58 -1.43 -16.79 10.96
N TYR A 59 -1.37 -17.97 11.59
CA TYR A 59 -1.73 -19.23 10.92
C TYR A 59 -3.21 -19.28 10.54
N GLU A 60 -4.09 -18.86 11.44
CA GLU A 60 -5.55 -18.81 11.21
C GLU A 60 -5.93 -17.84 10.10
N ASN A 61 -5.20 -16.73 9.98
CA ASN A 61 -5.45 -15.69 8.98
C ASN A 61 -4.59 -15.80 7.71
N PHE A 62 -3.88 -16.91 7.53
CA PHE A 62 -3.04 -17.15 6.35
C PHE A 62 -1.96 -16.06 6.14
N ILE A 63 -1.34 -15.61 7.22
CA ILE A 63 -0.29 -14.61 7.23
C ILE A 63 1.05 -15.26 7.59
N GLN A 64 2.12 -14.85 6.88
CA GLN A 64 3.46 -15.35 7.13
C GLN A 64 4.07 -14.74 8.39
N VAL A 65 4.19 -15.56 9.45
CA VAL A 65 4.78 -15.16 10.74
C VAL A 65 6.16 -14.53 10.58
N ARG A 66 7.03 -15.12 9.75
CA ARG A 66 8.40 -14.63 9.52
C ARG A 66 8.40 -13.22 8.94
N SER A 67 7.49 -12.94 8.01
CA SER A 67 7.32 -11.62 7.41
C SER A 67 6.85 -10.60 8.44
N MET A 68 5.87 -10.95 9.28
CA MET A 68 5.35 -10.04 10.33
C MET A 68 6.40 -9.71 11.39
N ARG A 69 7.18 -10.71 11.84
CA ARG A 69 8.29 -10.48 12.78
C ARG A 69 9.33 -9.54 12.19
N LYS A 70 9.76 -9.78 10.94
CA LYS A 70 10.69 -8.89 10.24
C LYS A 70 10.12 -7.47 10.09
N ALA A 71 8.83 -7.33 9.80
CA ALA A 71 8.18 -6.02 9.68
C ALA A 71 8.20 -5.26 11.02
N ARG A 72 8.03 -5.98 12.13
CA ARG A 72 8.16 -5.43 13.48
C ARG A 72 9.58 -5.00 13.79
N ASP A 73 10.57 -5.83 13.50
CA ASP A 73 11.98 -5.47 13.71
C ASP A 73 12.36 -4.20 12.93
N ILE A 74 11.88 -4.07 11.68
CA ILE A 74 12.09 -2.88 10.84
C ILE A 74 11.36 -1.66 11.44
N ARG A 75 10.12 -1.83 11.91
CA ARG A 75 9.37 -0.74 12.57
C ARG A 75 10.13 -0.22 13.79
N GLU A 76 10.60 -1.12 14.66
CA GLU A 76 11.36 -0.79 15.87
C GLU A 76 12.69 -0.08 15.52
N GLN A 77 13.37 -0.50 14.46
CA GLN A 77 14.58 0.18 13.97
C GLN A 77 14.28 1.62 13.51
N ILE A 78 13.21 1.84 12.74
CA ILE A 78 12.84 3.18 12.29
C ILE A 78 12.42 4.05 13.47
N GLU A 79 11.70 3.49 14.44
CA GLU A 79 11.29 4.17 15.68
C GLU A 79 12.50 4.67 16.47
N ASN A 80 13.50 3.81 16.68
CA ASN A 80 14.75 4.18 17.34
C ASN A 80 15.54 5.25 16.58
N LEU A 81 15.48 5.24 15.23
CA LEU A 81 16.11 6.28 14.42
C LEU A 81 15.39 7.62 14.57
N MET A 82 14.05 7.62 14.60
CA MET A 82 13.25 8.83 14.81
C MET A 82 13.54 9.47 16.17
N GLU A 83 13.65 8.67 17.23
CA GLU A 83 14.01 9.18 18.56
C GLU A 83 15.37 9.88 18.56
N ARG A 84 16.37 9.31 17.88
CA ARG A 84 17.72 9.91 17.75
C ARG A 84 17.74 11.24 17.00
N VAL A 85 16.77 11.47 16.12
CA VAL A 85 16.64 12.73 15.37
C VAL A 85 15.54 13.63 15.94
N GLU A 86 15.08 13.33 17.16
CA GLU A 86 14.09 14.11 17.91
C GLU A 86 12.76 14.31 17.16
N LEU A 87 12.36 13.32 16.35
CA LEU A 87 11.06 13.31 15.68
C LEU A 87 10.01 12.63 16.55
N GLU A 88 9.01 13.41 16.97
CA GLU A 88 7.90 12.89 17.76
C GLU A 88 7.02 11.91 16.98
N LEU A 89 6.69 10.80 17.62
CA LEU A 89 5.75 9.82 17.10
C LEU A 89 4.32 10.30 17.32
N THR A 90 3.71 10.78 16.25
CA THR A 90 2.30 11.16 16.23
C THR A 90 1.47 10.10 15.50
N SER A 91 0.25 9.88 15.99
CA SER A 91 -0.77 9.13 15.27
C SER A 91 -1.85 10.09 14.79
N ASN A 92 -2.41 9.83 13.61
CA ASN A 92 -3.58 10.58 13.14
C ASN A 92 -4.85 9.76 13.46
N PRO A 93 -5.65 10.14 14.47
CA PRO A 93 -6.94 9.51 14.72
C PRO A 93 -8.03 9.95 13.74
N GLN A 94 -7.81 11.02 12.97
CA GLN A 94 -8.80 11.62 12.07
C GLN A 94 -8.55 11.18 10.61
N GLY A 95 -8.99 9.97 10.30
CA GLY A 95 -9.17 9.48 8.93
C GLY A 95 -7.90 9.07 8.18
N ASP A 96 -8.11 8.34 7.08
CA ASP A 96 -7.05 7.70 6.30
C ASP A 96 -6.32 8.68 5.35
N ASP A 97 -6.90 9.87 5.09
CA ASP A 97 -6.34 10.88 4.17
C ASP A 97 -4.91 11.30 4.56
N GLY A 98 -4.61 11.46 5.85
CA GLY A 98 -3.27 11.82 6.31
C GLY A 98 -2.22 10.75 5.97
N ILE A 99 -2.63 9.47 6.04
CA ILE A 99 -1.77 8.34 5.70
C ILE A 99 -1.55 8.28 4.17
N CYS A 100 -2.62 8.41 3.39
CA CYS A 100 -2.54 8.43 1.93
C CYS A 100 -1.71 9.61 1.40
N LYS A 101 -1.86 10.80 1.99
CA LYS A 101 -1.02 11.97 1.67
C LYS A 101 0.45 11.73 2.02
N SER A 102 0.75 11.10 3.16
CA SER A 102 2.12 10.77 3.54
C SER A 102 2.77 9.78 2.57
N ILE A 103 2.02 8.77 2.12
CA ILE A 103 2.49 7.82 1.09
C ILE A 103 2.70 8.55 -0.24
N THR A 104 1.75 9.40 -0.63
CA THR A 104 1.84 10.21 -1.85
C THR A 104 3.06 11.13 -1.80
N ALA A 105 3.42 11.71 -0.66
CA ALA A 105 4.63 12.51 -0.50
C ALA A 105 5.92 11.72 -0.75
N GLY A 106 5.97 10.45 -0.36
CA GLY A 106 7.11 9.58 -0.66
C GLY A 106 7.15 9.07 -2.10
N PHE A 107 5.98 8.89 -2.72
CA PHE A 107 5.83 8.17 -4.00
C PHE A 107 5.14 9.00 -5.09
N PHE A 108 5.16 10.33 -5.00
CA PHE A 108 4.44 11.21 -5.94
C PHE A 108 4.82 10.95 -7.40
N TYR A 109 6.07 10.55 -7.66
CA TYR A 109 6.55 10.23 -9.01
C TYR A 109 6.04 8.87 -9.53
N HIS A 110 5.54 7.98 -8.66
CA HIS A 110 4.88 6.71 -8.99
C HIS A 110 3.35 6.88 -9.09
N THR A 111 2.90 7.88 -9.84
CA THR A 111 1.47 8.13 -10.05
C THR A 111 1.00 7.59 -11.40
N ALA A 112 -0.16 6.94 -11.42
CA ALA A 112 -0.87 6.53 -12.64
C ALA A 112 -2.34 6.97 -12.66
N LYS A 113 -2.86 7.23 -13.87
CA LYS A 113 -4.23 7.66 -14.16
C LYS A 113 -4.92 6.63 -15.06
N LEU A 114 -6.13 6.23 -14.67
CA LEU A 114 -7.00 5.41 -15.50
C LEU A 114 -7.41 6.18 -16.75
N GLN A 115 -7.20 5.59 -17.93
CA GLN A 115 -7.56 6.15 -19.22
C GLN A 115 -8.97 5.71 -19.63
N LYS A 116 -9.54 6.39 -20.63
CA LYS A 116 -10.85 6.03 -21.23
C LYS A 116 -10.85 4.62 -21.85
N THR A 117 -9.67 4.14 -22.25
CA THR A 117 -9.40 2.81 -22.78
C THR A 117 -9.29 1.72 -21.70
N LEU A 118 -9.56 2.06 -20.43
CA LEU A 118 -9.52 1.18 -19.25
C LEU A 118 -8.13 0.62 -18.88
N ASP A 119 -7.07 1.15 -19.48
CA ASP A 119 -5.69 0.95 -19.05
C ASP A 119 -5.21 2.10 -18.17
N TYR A 120 -4.25 1.83 -17.28
CA TYR A 120 -3.59 2.90 -16.53
C TYR A 120 -2.39 3.41 -17.29
N ARG A 121 -2.15 4.71 -17.20
CA ARG A 121 -0.91 5.33 -17.68
C ARG A 121 -0.25 6.16 -16.59
N THR A 122 1.05 6.03 -16.47
CA THR A 122 1.89 6.91 -15.65
C THR A 122 1.84 8.35 -16.16
N VAL A 123 1.89 9.31 -15.24
CA VAL A 123 1.56 10.71 -15.58
C VAL A 123 2.67 11.44 -16.34
N LYS A 124 3.93 11.35 -15.88
CA LYS A 124 5.04 12.11 -16.48
C LYS A 124 5.84 11.36 -17.54
N HIS A 125 5.89 10.03 -17.44
CA HIS A 125 6.59 9.17 -18.39
C HIS A 125 5.60 8.16 -18.95
N PRO A 126 4.82 8.50 -19.99
CA PRO A 126 3.67 7.71 -20.41
C PRO A 126 4.04 6.25 -20.69
N GLN A 127 3.63 5.38 -19.78
CA GLN A 127 3.82 3.94 -19.83
C GLN A 127 2.50 3.29 -19.43
N THR A 128 2.04 2.34 -20.24
CA THR A 128 0.86 1.55 -19.90
C THR A 128 1.20 0.57 -18.79
N VAL A 129 0.44 0.64 -17.71
CA VAL A 129 0.59 -0.20 -16.52
C VAL A 129 -0.77 -0.74 -16.11
N HIS A 130 -0.79 -1.77 -15.28
CA HIS A 130 -2.03 -2.42 -14.84
C HIS A 130 -2.04 -2.66 -13.33
N ILE A 131 -3.21 -2.61 -12.71
CA ILE A 131 -3.34 -3.05 -11.30
C ILE A 131 -3.07 -4.55 -11.23
N HIS A 132 -2.12 -4.97 -10.38
CA HIS A 132 -1.84 -6.39 -10.19
C HIS A 132 -3.09 -7.12 -9.66
N PRO A 133 -3.39 -8.35 -10.12
CA PRO A 133 -4.60 -9.09 -9.71
C PRO A 133 -4.72 -9.38 -8.21
N SER A 134 -3.61 -9.30 -7.47
CA SER A 134 -3.62 -9.47 -6.01
C SER A 134 -3.99 -8.20 -5.24
N SER A 135 -4.08 -7.04 -5.88
CA SER A 135 -4.40 -5.78 -5.20
C SER A 135 -5.86 -5.78 -4.74
N SER A 136 -6.13 -5.17 -3.59
CA SER A 136 -7.50 -4.92 -3.13
C SER A 136 -8.27 -3.96 -4.05
N LEU A 137 -7.57 -3.20 -4.90
CA LEU A 137 -8.14 -2.26 -5.87
C LEU A 137 -8.38 -2.86 -7.26
N HIS A 138 -8.09 -4.15 -7.47
CA HIS A 138 -8.25 -4.77 -8.80
C HIS A 138 -9.67 -4.66 -9.35
N GLY A 139 -10.69 -4.75 -8.48
CA GLY A 139 -12.10 -4.65 -8.86
C GLY A 139 -12.69 -3.23 -8.90
N SER A 140 -12.17 -2.30 -8.10
CA SER A 140 -12.72 -0.94 -7.99
C SER A 140 -12.15 0.04 -9.03
N GLN A 141 -10.93 -0.21 -9.51
CA GLN A 141 -10.25 0.57 -10.56
C GLN A 141 -10.37 2.10 -10.36
N PRO A 142 -9.86 2.65 -9.25
CA PRO A 142 -9.95 4.08 -8.96
C PRO A 142 -9.18 4.91 -9.98
N ARG A 143 -9.66 6.11 -10.27
CA ARG A 143 -9.15 6.92 -11.39
C ARG A 143 -7.69 7.34 -11.23
N TRP A 144 -7.29 7.70 -10.01
CA TRP A 144 -5.97 8.19 -9.68
C TRP A 144 -5.35 7.33 -8.61
N VAL A 145 -4.15 6.85 -8.87
CA VAL A 145 -3.44 5.95 -7.97
C VAL A 145 -1.98 6.31 -7.82
N VAL A 146 -1.45 5.99 -6.64
CA VAL A 146 -0.01 5.89 -6.39
C VAL A 146 0.33 4.43 -6.12
N TYR A 147 1.45 3.97 -6.69
CA TYR A 147 1.93 2.60 -6.51
C TYR A 147 3.33 2.58 -5.87
N HIS A 148 3.64 1.49 -5.16
CA HIS A 148 4.96 1.32 -4.56
C HIS A 148 6.01 0.87 -5.57
N GLU A 149 5.69 -0.15 -6.36
CA GLU A 149 6.60 -0.77 -7.32
C GLU A 149 5.89 -1.20 -8.61
N LEU A 150 6.67 -1.36 -9.66
CA LEU A 150 6.28 -2.03 -10.90
C LEU A 150 6.93 -3.41 -10.95
N VAL A 151 6.16 -4.40 -11.38
CA VAL A 151 6.64 -5.76 -11.62
C VAL A 151 6.25 -6.19 -13.02
N PHE A 152 7.27 -6.44 -13.84
CA PHE A 152 7.09 -6.98 -15.19
C PHE A 152 6.97 -8.51 -15.15
N THR A 153 5.90 -9.03 -15.72
CA THR A 153 5.73 -10.47 -15.95
C THR A 153 5.30 -10.73 -17.40
N SER A 154 4.00 -10.83 -17.65
CA SER A 154 3.41 -10.79 -18.99
C SER A 154 3.08 -9.37 -19.43
N LYS A 155 2.78 -8.51 -18.45
CA LYS A 155 2.55 -7.07 -18.58
C LYS A 155 3.21 -6.36 -17.41
N GLU A 156 3.28 -5.04 -17.49
CA GLU A 156 3.74 -4.19 -16.40
C GLU A 156 2.62 -4.05 -15.35
N PHE A 157 2.86 -4.53 -14.12
CA PHE A 157 1.87 -4.48 -13.05
C PHE A 157 2.32 -3.60 -11.88
N MET A 158 1.44 -2.69 -11.47
CA MET A 158 1.56 -1.91 -10.24
C MET A 158 1.23 -2.78 -9.03
N ARG A 159 2.03 -2.66 -7.97
CA ARG A 159 1.79 -3.32 -6.67
C ARG A 159 1.80 -2.34 -5.52
N GLN A 160 1.08 -2.71 -4.46
CA GLN A 160 0.85 -1.90 -3.26
C GLN A 160 0.32 -0.53 -3.64
N ILE A 161 -0.93 -0.51 -4.06
CA ILE A 161 -1.57 0.64 -4.68
C ILE A 161 -2.46 1.34 -3.66
N ILE A 162 -2.47 2.67 -3.67
CA ILE A 162 -3.50 3.47 -2.99
C ILE A 162 -4.27 4.34 -3.99
N GLU A 163 -5.52 4.57 -3.68
CA GLU A 163 -6.31 5.63 -4.32
C GLU A 163 -5.90 6.99 -3.75
N ILE A 164 -5.80 8.00 -4.62
CA ILE A 164 -5.45 9.36 -4.22
C ILE A 164 -6.40 10.38 -4.85
N LYS A 165 -6.53 11.53 -4.20
CA LYS A 165 -7.14 12.71 -4.81
C LYS A 165 -6.06 13.44 -5.61
N PRO A 166 -6.30 13.78 -6.89
CA PRO A 166 -5.25 14.35 -7.73
C PRO A 166 -4.75 15.72 -7.26
N GLU A 167 -5.57 16.49 -6.54
CA GLU A 167 -5.19 17.79 -5.99
C GLU A 167 -4.00 17.66 -5.02
N TRP A 168 -3.90 16.52 -4.32
CA TRP A 168 -2.78 16.25 -3.42
C TRP A 168 -1.44 16.26 -4.14
N LEU A 169 -1.37 15.88 -5.42
CA LEU A 169 -0.12 15.88 -6.19
C LEU A 169 0.41 17.30 -6.38
N VAL A 170 -0.48 18.25 -6.62
CA VAL A 170 -0.14 19.67 -6.79
C VAL A 170 0.24 20.30 -5.45
N ASP A 171 -0.46 19.94 -4.37
CA ASP A 171 -0.17 20.44 -3.02
C ASP A 171 1.17 19.90 -2.48
N ILE A 172 1.43 18.60 -2.68
CA ILE A 172 2.58 17.88 -2.12
C ILE A 172 3.85 18.11 -2.95
N ALA A 173 3.73 18.11 -4.28
CA ALA A 173 4.87 18.21 -5.18
C ALA A 173 4.64 19.28 -6.26
N PRO A 174 4.44 20.56 -5.90
CA PRO A 174 4.15 21.64 -6.85
C PRO A 174 5.31 21.92 -7.84
N HIS A 175 6.52 21.47 -7.51
CA HIS A 175 7.69 21.54 -8.39
C HIS A 175 7.60 20.53 -9.54
N TYR A 176 6.90 19.41 -9.34
CA TYR A 176 6.79 18.31 -10.29
C TYR A 176 5.42 18.29 -11.01
N TYR A 177 4.33 18.53 -10.28
CA TYR A 177 2.96 18.58 -10.80
C TYR A 177 2.43 20.02 -10.88
N LYS A 178 1.73 20.31 -11.97
CA LYS A 178 0.99 21.55 -12.24
C LYS A 178 -0.49 21.21 -12.45
N LYS A 179 -1.38 22.19 -12.31
CA LYS A 179 -2.84 21.99 -12.50
C LYS A 179 -3.19 21.29 -13.82
N LYS A 180 -2.55 21.70 -14.92
CA LYS A 180 -2.69 21.07 -16.24
C LYS A 180 -2.36 19.57 -16.28
N ASP A 181 -1.54 19.06 -15.36
CA ASP A 181 -1.16 17.65 -15.33
C ASP A 181 -2.26 16.77 -14.71
N ILE A 182 -3.16 17.37 -13.92
CA ILE A 182 -4.24 16.67 -13.21
C ILE A 182 -5.63 16.93 -13.80
N GLU A 183 -5.72 17.84 -14.77
CA GLU A 183 -6.91 18.09 -15.58
C GLU A 183 -7.23 16.89 -16.51
N ASP A 184 -8.46 16.85 -17.01
CA ASP A 184 -9.01 15.77 -17.82
C ASP A 184 -8.95 16.00 -19.33
#